data_AF-B1YDK9-F1
#
_entry.id   AF-B1YDK9-F1
#
_cell.length_a   1.000
_cell.length_b   1.000
_cell.length_c   1.000
_cell.angle_alpha   90.00
_cell.angle_beta   90.00
_cell.angle_gamma   90.00
#
_symmetry.space_group_name_H-M   'P 1'
#
loop_
_entity.id
_entity.type
_entity.pdbx_description
1 polymer ?
#
loop_
_entity_poly.entity_id
_entity_poly.type
_entity_poly.pdbx_seq_one_letter_code
_entity_poly.pdbx_strand_id
1 'polypeptide(L)' 'MSLLLLFKGDVPQHWRSLKADGLEVRGLGEGLPPLEGRFVVVVGDRELAERLGVAYMDEAEAEDFYRFLIQRLSSSS' A
#
# COMPACT_ATOMS: atom_id res chain seq x y z
N MET A 1 14.20 2.82 -4.30
CA MET A 1 12.85 2.91 -4.90
C MET A 1 11.93 2.12 -4.01
N SER A 2 10.83 2.71 -3.53
CA SER A 2 9.89 2.06 -2.59
C SER A 2 8.47 2.01 -3.15
N LEU A 3 7.72 1.01 -2.73
CA LEU A 3 6.28 0.90 -2.91
C LEU A 3 5.58 1.56 -1.73
N LEU A 4 4.70 2.51 -2.00
CA LEU A 4 3.81 3.14 -1.04
C LEU A 4 2.38 2.66 -1.27
N LEU A 5 1.80 2.01 -0.27
CA LEU A 5 0.37 1.73 -0.21
C LEU A 5 -0.33 2.80 0.62
N LEU A 6 -1.27 3.51 0.01
CA LEU A 6 -1.99 4.61 0.62
C LEU A 6 -3.47 4.24 0.77
N PHE A 7 -3.87 3.88 1.99
CA PHE A 7 -5.24 3.48 2.30
C PHE A 7 -6.14 4.70 2.44
N LYS A 8 -7.34 4.64 1.85
CA LYS A 8 -8.37 5.68 2.01
C LYS A 8 -8.72 5.92 3.47
N GLY A 9 -8.93 4.83 4.21
CA GLY A 9 -9.34 4.81 5.61
C GLY A 9 -8.24 4.31 6.53
N ASP A 10 -8.67 3.68 7.64
CA ASP A 10 -7.74 3.07 8.59
C ASP A 10 -6.94 1.95 7.94
N VAL A 11 -5.63 1.97 8.16
CA VAL A 11 -4.75 0.89 7.70
C VAL A 11 -5.01 -0.35 8.57
N PRO A 12 -5.32 -1.52 7.98
CA PRO A 12 -5.50 -2.73 8.77
C PRO A 12 -4.26 -3.06 9.61
N GLN A 13 -4.45 -3.61 10.81
CA GLN A 13 -3.35 -3.80 11.77
C GLN A 13 -2.25 -4.74 11.25
N HIS A 14 -2.61 -5.77 10.48
CA HIS A 14 -1.63 -6.68 9.88
C HIS A 14 -0.74 -5.99 8.85
N TRP A 15 -1.30 -5.06 8.08
CA TRP A 15 -0.53 -4.19 7.19
C TRP A 15 0.44 -3.28 7.94
N ARG A 16 0.01 -2.67 9.05
CA ARG A 16 0.89 -1.85 9.93
C ARG A 16 2.06 -2.67 10.49
N SER A 17 1.83 -3.96 10.73
CA SER A 17 2.80 -4.86 11.35
C SER A 17 3.79 -5.46 10.34
N LEU A 18 3.51 -5.32 9.04
CA LEU A 18 4.34 -5.84 7.98
C LEU A 18 5.63 -5.01 7.85
N LYS A 19 6.76 -5.65 8.17
CA LYS A 19 8.09 -5.08 7.98
C LYS A 19 8.73 -5.71 6.74
N ALA A 20 8.75 -4.95 5.65
CA ALA A 20 9.41 -5.36 4.41
C ALA A 20 10.21 -4.18 3.87
N ASP A 21 11.48 -4.42 3.56
CA ASP A 21 12.35 -3.39 2.99
C ASP A 21 11.80 -2.91 1.64
N GLY A 22 11.67 -1.59 1.51
CA GLY A 22 11.11 -0.97 0.31
C GLY A 22 9.58 -0.94 0.23
N LEU A 23 8.86 -1.37 1.28
CA LEU A 23 7.41 -1.19 1.41
C LEU A 23 7.10 -0.16 2.50
N GLU A 24 6.22 0.79 2.17
CA GLU A 24 5.66 1.74 3.11
C GLU A 24 4.13 1.69 3.03
N VAL A 25 3.46 1.69 4.19
CA VAL A 25 2.00 1.66 4.28
C VAL A 25 1.53 2.82 5.14
N ARG A 26 0.57 3.60 4.63
CA ARG A 26 -0.01 4.75 5.33
C ARG A 26 -1.50 4.87 5.07
N GLY A 27 -2.22 5.46 6.01
CA GLY A 27 -3.58 5.95 5.79
C GLY A 27 -3.58 7.40 5.33
N LEU A 28 -4.55 7.79 4.50
CA LEU A 28 -4.72 9.19 4.07
C LEU A 28 -4.92 10.15 5.24
N GLY A 29 -5.49 9.69 6.36
CA GLY A 29 -5.65 10.47 7.58
C GLY A 29 -4.33 10.93 8.21
N GLU A 30 -3.20 10.30 7.85
CA GLU A 30 -1.85 10.68 8.29
C GLU A 30 -1.23 11.78 7.39
N GLY A 31 -1.94 12.19 6.35
CA GLY A 31 -1.48 13.13 5.34
C GLY A 31 -0.81 12.47 4.14
N LEU A 32 -0.83 13.16 2.99
CA LEU A 32 -0.20 12.71 1.75
C LEU A 32 1.32 12.93 1.84
N PRO A 33 2.14 11.87 1.82
CA PRO A 33 3.59 12.02 1.79
C PRO A 33 4.06 12.47 0.39
N PRO A 34 5.34 12.89 0.24
CA PRO A 34 5.94 13.12 -1.07
C PRO A 34 5.86 11.84 -1.93
N LEU A 35 5.42 11.98 -3.18
CA LEU A 35 5.19 10.85 -4.10
C LEU A 35 6.37 10.60 -5.05
N GLU A 36 7.25 11.58 -5.24
CA GLU A 36 8.38 11.49 -6.16
C GLU A 36 9.33 10.33 -5.81
N GLY A 37 9.75 9.56 -6.82
CA GLY A 37 10.66 8.43 -6.65
C GLY A 37 10.04 7.18 -6.01
N ARG A 38 8.71 7.13 -5.88
CA ARG A 38 7.96 6.01 -5.29
C ARG A 38 6.99 5.41 -6.29
N PHE A 39 6.77 4.10 -6.18
CA PHE A 39 5.60 3.47 -6.79
C PHE A 39 4.45 3.62 -5.81
N VAL A 40 3.37 4.29 -6.22
CA VAL A 40 2.25 4.59 -5.33
C VAL A 40 1.03 3.82 -5.78
N VAL A 41 0.36 3.17 -4.83
CA VAL A 41 -0.93 2.51 -5.02
C VAL A 41 -1.90 3.07 -3.98
N VAL A 42 -3.04 3.58 -4.43
CA VAL A 42 -4.13 3.99 -3.54
C VAL A 42 -5.08 2.82 -3.34
N VAL A 43 -5.39 2.52 -2.09
CA VAL A 43 -6.28 1.41 -1.71
C VAL A 43 -7.64 1.96 -1.29
N GLY A 44 -8.70 1.49 -1.96
CA GLY A 44 -10.09 1.83 -1.62
C GLY A 44 -10.57 3.22 -2.07
N ASP A 45 -9.73 4.01 -2.75
CA ASP A 45 -10.13 5.31 -3.34
C ASP A 45 -9.69 5.45 -4.80
N ARG A 46 -10.53 4.96 -5.72
CA ARG A 46 -10.25 5.03 -7.16
C ARG A 46 -10.18 6.45 -7.68
N GLU A 47 -11.08 7.33 -7.23
CA GLU A 47 -11.11 8.72 -7.67
C GLU A 47 -9.81 9.44 -7.28
N LEU A 48 -9.31 9.21 -6.07
CA LEU A 48 -8.03 9.75 -5.65
C LEU A 48 -6.87 9.18 -6.48
N ALA A 49 -6.86 7.89 -6.76
CA ALA A 49 -5.83 7.27 -7.60
C ALA A 49 -5.75 7.94 -8.97
N GLU A 50 -6.91 8.14 -9.62
CA GLU A 50 -7.04 8.80 -10.91
C GLU A 50 -6.57 10.26 -10.85
N ARG A 51 -6.95 11.00 -9.80
CA ARG A 51 -6.52 12.40 -9.58
C ARG A 51 -5.02 12.54 -9.38
N LEU A 52 -4.39 11.57 -8.71
CA LEU A 52 -2.95 11.55 -8.47
C LEU A 52 -2.17 10.96 -9.65
N GLY A 53 -2.84 10.32 -10.61
CA GLY A 53 -2.19 9.63 -11.73
C GLY A 53 -1.39 8.40 -11.28
N VAL A 54 -1.86 7.70 -10.25
CA VAL A 54 -1.18 6.55 -9.63
C VAL A 54 -2.02 5.28 -9.74
N ALA A 55 -1.46 4.13 -9.36
CA ALA A 55 -2.17 2.87 -9.41
C ALA A 55 -3.29 2.81 -8.35
N TYR A 56 -4.32 2.02 -8.65
CA TYR A 56 -5.45 1.76 -7.78
C TYR A 56 -5.51 0.27 -7.44
N MET A 57 -5.98 -0.02 -6.23
CA MET A 57 -6.32 -1.36 -5.78
C MET A 57 -7.56 -1.27 -4.88
N ASP A 58 -8.49 -2.20 -4.99
CA ASP A 58 -9.56 -2.32 -4.00
C ASP A 58 -9.05 -3.01 -2.71
N GLU A 59 -9.87 -3.03 -1.66
CA GLU A 59 -9.46 -3.62 -0.38
C GLU A 59 -9.27 -5.14 -0.45
N ALA A 60 -10.02 -5.84 -1.31
CA ALA A 60 -9.91 -7.28 -1.47
C ALA A 60 -8.62 -7.64 -2.22
N GLU A 61 -8.32 -6.91 -3.30
CA GLU A 61 -7.07 -7.02 -4.05
C GLU A 61 -5.86 -6.71 -3.15
N ALA A 62 -5.98 -5.72 -2.25
CA ALA A 62 -4.95 -5.43 -1.27
C ALA A 62 -4.73 -6.64 -0.34
N GLU A 63 -5.78 -7.24 0.21
CA GLU A 63 -5.64 -8.43 1.06
C GLU A 63 -5.01 -9.63 0.33
N ASP A 64 -5.34 -9.83 -0.95
CA ASP A 64 -4.69 -10.87 -1.75
C ASP A 64 -3.21 -10.55 -2.00
N PHE A 65 -2.88 -9.28 -2.25
CA PHE A 65 -1.50 -8.83 -2.35
C PHE A 65 -0.72 -9.02 -1.04
N TYR A 66 -1.33 -8.72 0.10
CA TYR A 66 -0.73 -8.99 1.42
C TYR A 66 -0.37 -10.46 1.59
N ARG A 67 -1.31 -11.37 1.29
CA ARG A 67 -1.09 -12.82 1.38
C ARG A 67 0.05 -13.27 0.48
N PHE A 68 0.10 -12.73 -0.74
CA PHE A 68 1.19 -12.97 -1.66
C PHE A 68 2.55 -12.52 -1.08
N LEU A 69 2.61 -11.32 -0.51
CA LEU A 69 3.83 -10.79 0.12
C LEU A 69 4.32 -11.68 1.27
N ILE A 70 3.42 -12.09 2.18
CA ILE A 70 3.78 -12.96 3.30
C ILE A 70 4.29 -14.33 2.82
N GLN A 71 3.64 -14.93 1.81
CA GLN A 71 4.12 -16.18 1.23
C GLN A 71 5.52 -16.04 0.63
N ARG A 72 5.81 -14.93 -0.06
CA ARG A 72 7.14 -14.70 -0.65
C ARG A 72 8.22 -14.38 0.38
N LEU A 73 7.91 -13.58 1.39
CA LEU A 73 8.85 -13.25 2.46
C LEU A 73 9.20 -14.47 3.31
N SER A 74 8.21 -15.31 3.63
CA SER A 74 8.42 -16.56 4.37
C SER A 74 9.19 -17.62 3.58
N SER A 75 9.07 -17.65 2.26
CA SER A 75 9.82 -18.58 1.39
C SER A 75 11.27 -18.16 1.13
N SER A 76 11.66 -16.97 1.59
CA SER A 76 13.01 -16.40 1.41
C SER A 76 13.88 -16.53 2.67
N SER A 77 13.42 -17.26 3.68
CA SER A 77 14.10 -17.59 4.95
C SER A 77 14.52 -19.04 4.98
#